data_AF-A0A9D1U680-F1
#
_entry.id   AF-A0A9D1U680-F1
#
_cell.length_a   1.000
_cell.length_b   1.000
_cell.length_c   1.000
_cell.angle_alpha   90.00
_cell.angle_beta   90.00
_cell.angle_gamma   90.00
#
_symmetry.space_group_name_H-M   'P 1'
#
loop_
_entity.id
_entity.type
_entity.pdbx_description
1 polymer ?
#
loop_
_entity_poly.entity_id
_entity_poly.type
_entity_poly.pdbx_seq_one_letter_code
_entity_poly.pdbx_strand_id
1 'polypeptide(L)' 'MKVKTRKQGNSLMITIPSSFEVPESTEYIPVMDENGIISFKHQAIEAVKDIFDVM' A
#
# COMPACT_ATOMS: atom_id res chain seq x y z
N MET A 1 9.11 12.73 -10.47
CA MET A 1 8.07 13.44 -9.68
C MET A 1 8.48 13.43 -8.22
N LYS A 2 8.18 14.48 -7.44
CA LYS A 2 8.50 14.54 -5.99
C LYS A 2 7.25 14.95 -5.24
N VAL A 3 6.88 14.17 -4.23
CA VAL A 3 5.79 14.50 -3.29
C VAL A 3 6.39 14.76 -1.92
N LYS A 4 5.74 15.61 -1.12
CA LYS A 4 6.16 15.91 0.25
C LYS A 4 5.28 15.18 1.23
N THR A 5 5.89 14.63 2.27
CA THR A 5 5.17 14.12 3.43
C THR A 5 4.49 15.28 4.17
N ARG A 6 3.36 14.98 4.82
CA ARG A 6 2.67 15.92 5.71
C ARG A 6 2.32 15.24 7.02
N LYS A 7 2.32 15.98 8.12
CA LYS A 7 1.83 15.51 9.42
C LYS A 7 0.31 15.59 9.45
N GLN A 8 -0.34 14.51 9.89
CA GLN A 8 -1.77 14.47 10.13
C GLN A 8 -2.00 13.71 11.45
N GLY A 9 -2.43 14.44 12.49
CA GLY A 9 -2.51 13.88 13.85
C GLY A 9 -1.16 13.35 14.32
N ASN A 10 -1.12 12.07 14.69
CA ASN A 10 0.09 11.36 15.11
C ASN A 10 0.76 10.56 13.95
N SER A 11 0.38 10.83 12.71
CA SER A 11 0.84 10.07 11.54
C SER A 11 1.50 10.98 10.49
N LEU A 12 2.33 10.38 9.64
CA LEU A 12 2.80 10.99 8.40
C LEU A 12 1.96 10.45 7.25
N MET A 13 1.50 11.35 6.38
CA MET A 13 0.84 11.00 5.12
C MET A 13 1.70 11.38 3.92
N ILE A 14 1.65 10.54 2.90
CA ILE A 14 2.20 10.79 1.57
C ILE A 14 1.04 10.92 0.59
N THR A 15 1.03 12.00 -0.19
CA THR A 15 0.03 12.17 -1.25
C THR A 15 0.34 11.25 -2.42
N ILE A 16 -0.62 10.42 -2.80
CA ILE A 16 -0.58 9.65 -4.06
C ILE A 16 -1.04 10.61 -5.18
N PRO A 17 -0.21 10.85 -6.21
CA PRO A 17 -0.59 11.68 -7.35
C PRO A 17 -1.78 11.09 -8.11
N SER A 18 -2.70 11.93 -8.60
CA SER A 18 -3.89 11.49 -9.34
C SER A 18 -3.57 10.69 -10.60
N SER A 19 -2.40 10.90 -11.20
CA SER A 19 -1.94 10.15 -12.39
C SER A 19 -1.73 8.65 -12.15
N PHE A 20 -1.79 8.21 -10.89
CA PHE A 20 -1.71 6.79 -10.53
C PHE A 20 -3.09 6.12 -10.49
N GLU A 21 -4.18 6.90 -10.61
CA GLU A 21 -5.55 6.41 -10.73
C GLU A 21 -5.97 5.42 -9.64
N VAL A 22 -5.42 5.57 -8.43
CA VAL A 22 -5.74 4.72 -7.28
C VAL A 22 -7.16 5.05 -6.79
N PRO A 23 -8.07 4.06 -6.71
CA PRO A 23 -9.43 4.27 -6.21
C PRO A 23 -9.45 4.72 -4.75
N GLU A 24 -10.45 5.51 -4.40
CA GLU A 24 -10.72 5.87 -3.00
C GLU A 24 -10.96 4.61 -2.15
N SER A 25 -10.62 4.70 -0.86
CA SER A 25 -10.77 3.60 0.11
C SER A 25 -9.98 2.31 -0.22
N THR A 26 -8.96 2.39 -1.09
CA THR A 26 -8.06 1.26 -1.32
C THR A 26 -7.07 1.10 -0.17
N GLU A 27 -6.96 -0.11 0.38
CA GLU A 27 -6.05 -0.43 1.47
C GLU A 27 -4.74 -1.07 0.96
N TYR A 28 -3.64 -0.74 1.63
CA TYR A 28 -2.31 -1.24 1.31
C TYR A 28 -1.55 -1.58 2.57
N ILE A 29 -0.70 -2.61 2.48
CA ILE A 29 0.25 -2.94 3.55
C ILE A 29 1.58 -2.23 3.25
N PRO A 30 2.03 -1.31 4.12
CA PRO A 30 3.34 -0.70 3.97
C PRO A 30 4.45 -1.63 4.45
N VAL A 31 5.52 -1.74 3.68
CA VAL A 31 6.74 -2.47 4.03
C VAL A 31 7.94 -1.57 3.75
N MET A 32 8.85 -1.44 4.73
CA MET A 32 10.12 -0.73 4.56
C MET A 32 11.25 -1.74 4.43
N ASP A 33 12.09 -1.59 3.41
CA ASP A 33 13.30 -2.39 3.27
C ASP A 33 14.53 -1.72 3.92
N GLU A 34 15.66 -2.43 3.90
CA GLU A 34 16.94 -1.99 4.49
C GLU A 34 17.51 -0.73 3.82
N ASN A 35 17.10 -0.43 2.58
CA ASN A 35 17.51 0.77 1.85
C ASN A 35 16.60 1.97 2.14
N GLY A 36 15.61 1.80 3.03
CA GLY A 36 14.63 2.83 3.37
C GLY A 36 13.55 3.02 2.30
N ILE A 37 13.39 2.08 1.37
CA ILE A 37 12.31 2.13 0.38
C ILE A 37 11.03 1.67 1.05
N ILE A 38 10.02 2.53 1.03
CA ILE A 38 8.67 2.23 1.50
C ILE A 38 7.85 1.75 0.31
N SER A 39 7.43 0.48 0.35
CA SER A 39 6.56 -0.14 -0.65
C SER A 39 5.17 -0.34 -0.08
N PHE A 40 4.14 0.05 -0.83
CA PHE A 40 2.74 -0.19 -0.50
C PHE A 40 2.21 -1.34 -1.35
N LYS A 41 1.97 -2.51 -0.74
CA LYS A 41 1.47 -3.69 -1.45
C LYS A 41 -0.04 -3.76 -1.32
N HIS A 42 -0.74 -3.86 -2.46
CA HIS A 42 -2.17 -4.08 -2.46
C HIS A 42 -2.43 -5.46 -1.86
N GLN A 43 -3.23 -5.54 -0.81
CA GLN A 43 -3.69 -6.83 -0.31
C GLN A 43 -4.78 -7.29 -1.28
N ALA A 44 -4.39 -7.98 -2.36
CA ALA A 44 -5.34 -8.88 -2.98
C ALA A 44 -5.76 -9.83 -1.86
N ILE A 45 -7.06 -9.90 -1.57
CA ILE A 45 -7.59 -10.92 -0.68
C ILE A 45 -7.19 -12.25 -1.34
N GLU A 46 -6.12 -12.90 -0.85
CA GLU A 46 -5.81 -14.30 -1.18
C GLU A 46 -6.84 -15.18 -0.46
N ALA A 47 -8.12 -14.97 -0.77
CA ALA A 47 -9.13 -15.95 -0.49
C ALA A 47 -8.95 -17.03 -1.56
N VAL A 48 -8.73 -18.27 -1.10
CA VAL A 48 -8.84 -19.51 -1.87
C VAL A 48 -7.62 -19.89 -2.74
N LYS A 49 -6.42 -19.99 -2.14
CA LYS A 49 -5.41 -20.97 -2.62
C LYS A 49 -5.32 -22.20 -1.71
N ASP A 50 -5.51 -22.03 -0.41
CA ASP A 50 -5.42 -23.14 0.56
C ASP A 50 -6.55 -24.18 0.47
N ILE A 51 -7.67 -23.89 -0.21
CA ILE A 51 -8.79 -24.85 -0.36
C ILE A 51 -8.58 -25.79 -1.56
N PHE A 52 -7.86 -25.36 -2.61
CA PHE A 52 -7.70 -26.16 -3.83
C PHE A 52 -6.46 -27.05 -3.83
N ASP A 53 -5.49 -26.82 -2.94
CA ASP A 53 -4.25 -27.62 -2.85
C ASP A 53 -4.40 -28.91 -2.00
N VAL A 54 -5.61 -29.17 -1.48
CA VAL A 54 -5.95 -30.37 -0.68
C VAL A 54 -6.87 -31.34 -1.46
N MET A 55 -7.06 -31.13 -2.77
CA MET A 55 -7.87 -32.01 -3.62
C MET A 55 -7.04 -32.89 -4.54
#